data_AF-A0A2T2W8D7-F1
#
_entry.id   AF-A0A2T2W8D7-F1
#
_cell.length_a   1.000
_cell.length_b   1.000
_cell.length_c   1.000
_cell.angle_alpha   90.00
_cell.angle_beta   90.00
_cell.angle_gamma   90.00
#
_symmetry.space_group_name_H-M   'P 1'
#
loop_
_entity.id
_entity.type
_entity.pdbx_description
1 polymer ?
#
loop_
_entity_poly.entity_id
_entity_poly.type
_entity_poly.pdbx_seq_one_letter_code
_entity_poly.pdbx_strand_id
1 'polypeptide(L)' 'MTKATTKTRLTAVTAIIDKVYQKGRTAADEFKREIPIHFNEYLPQWNYLARPDPPNFGTY' A
#
# COMPACT_ATOMS: atom_id res chain seq x y z
N MET A 1 -20.07 11.75 -15.07
CA MET A 1 -19.94 10.28 -15.17
C MET A 1 -18.58 9.98 -15.78
N THR A 2 -17.67 9.37 -15.04
CA THR A 2 -16.30 9.10 -15.51
C THR A 2 -16.26 7.76 -16.23
N LYS A 3 -15.75 7.75 -17.46
CA LYS A 3 -15.73 6.56 -18.33
C LYS A 3 -14.30 6.05 -18.47
N ALA A 4 -14.11 4.75 -18.35
CA ALA A 4 -12.83 4.10 -18.61
C ALA A 4 -12.81 3.51 -20.03
N THR A 5 -11.73 3.73 -20.77
CA THR A 5 -11.53 3.14 -22.09
C THR A 5 -10.88 1.77 -21.93
N THR A 6 -11.54 0.71 -22.41
CA THR A 6 -10.99 -0.65 -22.39
C THR A 6 -10.76 -1.16 -23.81
N LYS A 7 -9.82 -2.11 -23.95
CA LYS A 7 -9.67 -2.89 -25.18
C LYS A 7 -10.83 -3.89 -25.28
N THR A 8 -11.26 -4.20 -26.51
CA THR A 8 -12.32 -5.19 -26.77
C THR A 8 -12.03 -6.48 -26.00
N ARG A 9 -13.01 -6.94 -25.19
CA ARG A 9 -12.96 -8.10 -24.27
C ARG A 9 -12.36 -7.87 -22.87
N LEU A 10 -11.93 -6.67 -22.51
CA LEU A 10 -11.57 -6.33 -21.12
C LEU A 10 -12.71 -5.53 -20.47
N THR A 11 -13.31 -6.09 -19.42
CA THR A 11 -14.29 -5.38 -18.58
C THR A 11 -13.54 -4.74 -17.41
N ALA A 12 -13.51 -3.42 -17.35
CA ALA A 12 -12.92 -2.68 -16.24
C ALA A 12 -14.03 -1.97 -15.46
N VAL A 13 -14.09 -2.21 -14.15
CA VAL A 13 -14.98 -1.47 -13.25
C VAL A 13 -14.17 -0.33 -12.65
N THR A 14 -14.60 0.91 -12.84
CA THR A 14 -14.01 2.08 -12.19
C THR A 14 -14.98 2.64 -11.17
N ALA A 15 -14.52 2.82 -9.94
CA ALA A 15 -15.24 3.53 -8.89
C ALA A 15 -14.46 4.79 -8.53
N ILE A 16 -15.16 5.92 -8.45
CA ILE A 16 -14.60 7.12 -7.83
C ILE A 16 -14.95 7.06 -6.35
N ILE A 17 -13.92 7.05 -5.50
CA ILE A 17 -14.11 7.18 -4.07
C ILE A 17 -14.32 8.67 -3.78
N ASP A 18 -15.58 9.09 -3.65
CA ASP A 18 -15.95 10.45 -3.27
C ASP A 18 -15.83 10.63 -1.75
N LYS A 19 -14.60 10.51 -1.24
CA LYS A 19 -14.30 10.69 0.18
C LYS A 19 -13.24 11.76 0.35
N VAL A 20 -13.58 12.79 1.12
CA VAL A 20 -12.61 13.77 1.60
C VAL A 20 -11.80 13.11 2.71
N TYR A 21 -10.65 12.54 2.34
CA TYR A 21 -9.67 12.10 3.32
C TYR A 21 -9.11 13.32 4.04
N GLN A 22 -9.10 13.27 5.37
CA GLN A 22 -8.48 14.33 6.16
C GLN A 22 -6.98 14.35 5.85
N LYS A 23 -6.53 15.45 5.23
CA LYS A 23 -5.12 15.71 4.94
C LYS A 23 -4.40 16.09 6.24
N GLY A 24 -3.10 15.83 6.31
CA GLY A 24 -2.26 16.20 7.47
C GLY A 24 -2.31 15.24 8.65
N ARG A 25 -3.14 14.18 8.62
CA ARG A 25 -2.99 13.04 9.53
C ARG A 25 -1.82 12.19 9.06
N THR A 26 -0.72 12.26 9.79
CA THR A 26 0.47 11.43 9.57
C THR A 26 0.55 10.37 10.67
N ALA A 27 1.02 9.18 10.33
CA ALA A 27 1.35 8.18 11.35
C ALA A 27 2.39 8.75 12.33
N ALA A 28 2.28 8.35 13.61
CA ALA A 28 3.29 8.69 14.61
C ALA A 28 4.68 8.22 14.14
N ASP A 29 5.74 8.93 14.51
CA ASP A 29 7.08 8.57 14.07
C ASP A 29 7.54 7.25 14.70
N GLU A 30 7.07 6.94 15.91
CA GLU A 30 7.19 5.61 16.54
C GLU A 30 6.61 4.52 15.65
N PHE A 31 5.38 4.72 15.15
CA PHE A 31 4.70 3.75 14.31
C PHE A 31 5.47 3.47 13.00
N LYS A 32 6.01 4.52 12.36
CA LYS A 32 6.81 4.35 11.14
C LYS A 32 8.11 3.60 11.39
N ARG A 33 8.72 3.77 12.56
CA ARG A 33 9.94 3.06 12.95
C ARG A 33 9.67 1.59 13.25
N GLU A 34 8.57 1.31 13.93
CA GLU A 34 8.22 -0.05 14.38
C GLU A 34 7.59 -0.91 13.28
N ILE A 35 6.96 -0.29 12.27
CA ILE A 35 6.27 -0.98 11.18
C ILE A 35 6.86 -0.55 9.82
N PRO A 36 8.04 -1.09 9.45
CA PRO A 36 8.64 -0.80 8.17
C PRO A 36 7.86 -1.42 7.00
N ILE A 37 8.07 -0.85 5.82
CA ILE A 37 7.55 -1.36 4.56
C ILE A 37 8.53 -2.38 3.98
N HIS A 38 8.06 -3.60 3.78
CA HIS A 38 8.76 -4.70 3.14
C HIS A 38 8.35 -4.78 1.67
N PHE A 39 9.24 -4.39 0.78
CA PHE A 39 9.03 -4.56 -0.66
C PHE A 39 9.33 -5.99 -1.09
N ASN A 40 8.57 -6.46 -2.06
CA ASN A 40 8.89 -7.71 -2.72
C ASN A 40 10.09 -7.51 -3.65
N GLU A 41 10.98 -8.50 -3.72
CA GLU A 41 12.19 -8.44 -4.56
C GLU A 41 11.90 -8.55 -6.07
N TYR A 42 10.82 -9.24 -6.43
CA TYR A 42 10.50 -9.59 -7.82
C TYR A 42 9.31 -8.80 -8.37
N LEU A 43 8.43 -8.32 -7.50
CA LEU A 43 7.23 -7.58 -7.88
C LEU A 43 7.46 -6.08 -7.77
N PRO A 44 6.73 -5.27 -8.55
CA PRO A 44 6.89 -3.83 -8.47
C PRO A 44 6.55 -3.30 -7.08
N GLN A 45 7.14 -2.16 -6.71
CA GLN A 45 7.06 -1.57 -5.36
C GLN A 45 5.65 -1.29 -4.86
N TRP A 46 4.63 -1.23 -5.73
CA TRP A 46 3.23 -1.11 -5.29
C TRP A 46 2.76 -2.36 -4.51
N ASN A 47 3.47 -3.48 -4.63
CA ASN A 47 3.24 -4.68 -3.84
C ASN A 47 4.20 -4.75 -2.65
N TYR A 48 3.70 -4.41 -1.48
CA TYR A 48 4.47 -4.37 -0.24
C TYR A 48 3.68 -4.87 0.95
N LEU A 49 4.38 -5.23 2.02
CA LEU A 49 3.82 -5.59 3.32
C LEU A 49 4.31 -4.61 4.37
N ALA A 50 3.40 -4.00 5.14
CA ALA A 50 3.77 -3.19 6.30
C ALA A 50 3.61 -4.05 7.57
N ARG A 51 4.71 -4.56 8.10
CA ARG A 51 4.70 -5.43 9.29
C ARG A 51 5.90 -5.13 10.19
N PRO A 52 5.77 -5.34 11.51
CA PRO A 52 6.92 -5.30 12.41
C PRO A 52 7.95 -6.35 12.01
N ASP A 53 9.22 -6.01 12.20
CA ASP A 53 10.29 -6.99 12.06
C ASP A 53 10.24 -7.98 13.21
N PRO A 54 10.47 -9.28 12.94
CA PRO A 54 10.60 -10.25 14.00
C PRO A 54 11.73 -9.82 14.96
N PRO A 55 11.58 -10.07 16.28
CA PRO A 55 12.63 -9.78 17.23
C PRO A 55 13.92 -10.47 16.78
N ASN A 56 15.04 -9.76 16.80
CA ASN A 56 16.32 -10.33 16.45
C ASN A 56 16.79 -11.23 17.59
N PHE A 57 16.34 -12.48 17.60
CA PHE A 57 16.88 -13.54 18.45
C PHE A 57 18.23 -13.93 17.85
N GLY A 58 19.30 -13.24 18.25
CA GLY A 58 20.64 -13.40 17.70
C GLY A 58 20.97 -14.88 17.44
N THR A 59 21.45 -15.17 16.23
CA THR A 59 21.91 -16.51 15.87
C THR A 59 23.05 -16.92 16.81
N TYR A 60 22.85 -18.01 17.56
CA TYR A 60 23.88 -18.67 18.35
C TYR A 60 24.99 -19.25 17.48
#